data_AF-A0A8T5XIT7-F1
#
_entry.id   AF-A0A8T5XIT7-F1
#
_cell.length_a   1.000
_cell.length_b   1.000
_cell.length_c   1.000
_cell.angle_alpha   90.00
_cell.angle_beta   90.00
_cell.angle_gamma   90.00
#
_symmetry.space_group_name_H-M   'P 1'
#
loop_
_entity.id
_entity.type
_entity.pdbx_description
1 polymer ?
#
loop_
_entity_poly.entity_id
_entity_poly.type
_entity_poly.pdbx_seq_one_letter_code
_entity_poly.pdbx_strand_id
1 'polypeptide(L)'
;MWPHFVNIIISITFTLMVSILLIKKNMFPRLVSTFMGLFIIGQVIGYGLDVKFLKVNVPHGATGSSISLASIVIPLALAFIIDYVSRLFKRIKN
;
A
#
# COMPACT_ATOMS: atom_id res chain seq x y z
N MET A 1 -24.07 -0.07 11.38
CA MET A 1 -22.94 -0.37 10.49
C MET A 1 -22.29 0.93 10.08
N TRP A 2 -20.96 1.05 10.17
CA TRP A 2 -20.26 2.22 9.66
C TRP A 2 -20.36 2.27 8.13
N PRO A 3 -20.46 3.46 7.52
CA PRO A 3 -20.46 3.59 6.06
C PRO A 3 -19.23 2.90 5.45
N HIS A 4 -19.37 2.27 4.28
CA HIS A 4 -18.25 1.62 3.56
C HIS A 4 -17.02 2.55 3.43
N PHE A 5 -17.26 3.84 3.23
CA PHE A 5 -16.23 4.87 3.19
C PHE A 5 -15.41 4.99 4.49
N VAL A 6 -16.03 4.80 5.66
CA VAL A 6 -15.32 4.81 6.95
C VAL A 6 -14.37 3.62 7.07
N ASN A 7 -14.78 2.43 6.61
CA ASN A 7 -13.90 1.27 6.59
C ASN A 7 -12.69 1.49 5.68
N ILE A 8 -12.87 2.15 4.53
CA ILE A 8 -11.78 2.56 3.63
C ILE A 8 -10.78 3.46 4.37
N ILE A 9 -11.27 4.54 5.00
CA ILE A 9 -10.40 5.49 5.73
C ILE A 9 -9.64 4.79 6.84
N ILE A 10 -10.31 3.95 7.64
CA ILE A 10 -9.67 3.20 8.74
C ILE A 10 -8.57 2.30 8.20
N SER A 11 -8.82 1.57 7.11
CA SER A 11 -7.86 0.62 6.54
C SER A 11 -6.63 1.32 5.97
N ILE A 12 -6.82 2.44 5.26
CA ILE A 12 -5.72 3.26 4.73
C ILE A 12 -4.93 3.86 5.90
N THR A 13 -5.61 4.49 6.85
CA THR A 13 -4.95 5.14 8.01
C THR A 13 -4.16 4.14 8.83
N PHE A 14 -4.72 2.96 9.11
CA PHE A 14 -4.04 1.90 9.84
C PHE A 14 -2.78 1.42 9.10
N THR A 15 -2.88 1.18 7.79
CA THR A 15 -1.75 0.75 6.96
C THR A 15 -0.62 1.79 6.95
N LEU A 16 -0.98 3.08 6.83
CA LEU A 16 -0.01 4.19 6.89
C LEU A 16 0.61 4.32 8.28
N MET A 17 -0.17 4.19 9.35
CA MET A 17 0.33 4.25 10.72
C MET A 17 1.34 3.13 11.02
N VAL A 18 1.04 1.89 10.63
CA VAL A 18 1.97 0.76 10.74
C VAL A 18 3.25 1.03 9.95
N SER A 19 3.13 1.56 8.73
CA SER A 19 4.28 1.91 7.89
C SER A 19 5.17 2.97 8.55
N ILE A 20 4.58 4.02 9.13
CA ILE A 20 5.30 5.07 9.86
C ILE A 20 6.01 4.49 11.09
N LEU A 21 5.37 3.58 11.83
CA LEU A 21 5.97 2.93 12.99
C LEU A 21 7.19 2.08 12.60
N LEU A 22 7.12 1.34 11.48
CA LEU A 22 8.25 0.56 10.96
C LEU A 22 9.42 1.46 10.55
N ILE A 23 9.15 2.60 9.90
CA ILE A 23 10.17 3.60 9.57
C ILE A 23 10.81 4.17 10.85
N LYS A 24 10.01 4.54 11.86
CA LYS A 24 10.51 5.04 13.15
C LYS A 24 11.39 4.04 13.89
N LYS A 25 11.11 2.73 13.74
CA LYS A 25 11.93 1.65 14.28
C LYS A 25 13.17 1.33 13.42
N ASN A 26 13.43 2.12 12.38
CA ASN A 26 14.53 1.93 11.43
C ASN A 26 14.49 0.57 10.72
N MET A 27 13.30 -0.04 10.60
CA MET A 27 13.10 -1.31 9.91
C MET A 27 12.87 -1.05 8.43
N PHE A 28 13.88 -1.31 7.61
CA PHE A 28 13.83 -1.15 6.14
C PHE A 28 13.24 0.21 5.68
N PRO A 29 13.71 1.36 6.21
CA PRO A 29 13.02 2.65 6.06
C PRO A 29 12.80 3.07 4.60
N ARG A 30 13.78 2.77 3.73
CA ARG A 30 13.70 3.09 2.29
C ARG A 30 12.62 2.27 1.57
N LEU A 31 12.54 0.97 1.87
CA LEU A 31 11.56 0.07 1.29
C LEU A 31 10.16 0.44 1.78
N VAL A 32 9.98 0.64 3.08
CA VAL A 32 8.69 1.00 3.67
C VAL A 32 8.22 2.36 3.16
N SER A 33 9.12 3.33 2.99
CA SER A 33 8.79 4.64 2.38
C SER A 33 8.33 4.49 0.93
N THR A 34 9.01 3.66 0.14
CA THR A 34 8.65 3.39 -1.27
C THR A 34 7.30 2.67 -1.34
N PHE A 35 7.09 1.67 -0.49
CA PHE A 35 5.80 0.98 -0.34
C PHE A 35 4.68 1.97 0.00
N MET A 36 4.90 2.86 0.96
CA MET A 36 3.90 3.83 1.39
C MET A 36 3.47 4.75 0.24
N GLY A 37 4.43 5.23 -0.57
CA GLY A 37 4.13 6.03 -1.76
C GLY A 37 3.33 5.24 -2.81
N LEU A 38 3.78 4.03 -3.14
CA LEU A 38 3.09 3.16 -4.10
C LEU A 38 1.68 2.76 -3.62
N PHE A 39 1.51 2.52 -2.33
CA PHE A 39 0.24 2.17 -1.73
C PHE A 39 -0.77 3.32 -1.86
N ILE A 40 -0.36 4.55 -1.55
CA ILE A 40 -1.22 5.73 -1.71
C ILE A 40 -1.62 5.92 -3.17
N ILE A 41 -0.66 5.86 -4.10
CA ILE A 41 -0.94 5.94 -5.54
C ILE A 41 -1.92 4.85 -5.96
N GLY A 42 -1.70 3.61 -5.49
CA GLY A 42 -2.58 2.48 -5.73
C GLY A 42 -4.00 2.70 -5.22
N GLN A 43 -4.18 3.29 -4.03
CA GLN A 43 -5.52 3.61 -3.51
C GLN A 43 -6.20 4.72 -4.31
N VAL A 44 -5.47 5.77 -4.72
CA VAL A 44 -6.00 6.85 -5.58
C VAL A 44 -6.45 6.29 -6.92
N ILE A 45 -5.65 5.44 -7.56
CA ILE A 45 -6.03 4.78 -8.82
C ILE A 45 -7.19 3.80 -8.59
N GLY A 46 -7.13 3.01 -7.53
CA GLY A 46 -8.15 2.00 -7.19
C GLY A 46 -9.53 2.61 -6.97
N TYR A 47 -9.63 3.65 -6.14
CA TYR A 47 -10.92 4.32 -5.88
C TYR A 47 -11.28 5.37 -6.92
N GLY A 48 -10.30 6.05 -7.53
CA GLY A 48 -10.55 7.09 -8.54
C GLY A 48 -10.93 6.54 -9.93
N LEU A 49 -10.31 5.44 -10.37
CA LEU A 49 -10.56 4.80 -11.67
C LEU A 49 -11.33 3.48 -11.56
N ASP A 50 -11.91 3.19 -10.39
CA ASP A 50 -12.69 1.99 -10.10
C ASP A 50 -11.95 0.64 -10.29
N VAL A 51 -10.61 0.65 -10.23
CA VAL A 51 -9.78 -0.56 -10.39
C VAL A 51 -9.88 -1.46 -9.15
N LYS A 52 -10.78 -2.45 -9.20
CA LYS A 52 -11.18 -3.29 -8.06
C LYS A 52 -10.02 -3.94 -7.30
N PHE A 53 -8.99 -4.44 -7.98
CA PHE A 53 -7.87 -5.15 -7.34
C PHE A 53 -6.92 -4.24 -6.56
N LEU A 54 -6.88 -2.94 -6.86
CA LEU A 54 -6.06 -1.95 -6.16
C LEU A 54 -6.76 -1.36 -4.92
N LYS A 55 -8.07 -1.54 -4.78
CA LYS A 55 -8.83 -1.06 -3.62
C LYS A 55 -8.53 -1.93 -2.41
N VAL A 56 -8.15 -1.29 -1.31
CA VAL A 56 -7.93 -2.02 -0.05
C VAL A 56 -9.18 -2.69 0.47
N ASN A 57 -10.35 -2.07 0.28
CA ASN A 57 -11.65 -2.65 0.60
C ASN A 57 -12.47 -2.82 -0.67
N VAL A 58 -12.91 -4.05 -0.90
CA VAL A 58 -13.81 -4.41 -1.98
C VAL A 58 -15.15 -4.82 -1.37
N PRO A 59 -16.29 -4.25 -1.81
CA PRO A 59 -17.59 -4.64 -1.31
C PRO A 59 -17.85 -6.13 -1.57
N HIS A 60 -18.35 -6.83 -0.55
CA HIS A 60 -18.64 -8.25 -0.57
C HIS A 60 -20.05 -8.51 -0.01
N GLY A 61 -20.98 -8.90 -0.88
CA GLY A 61 -22.39 -9.08 -0.52
C GLY A 61 -23.13 -7.77 -0.24
N ALA A 62 -24.29 -7.86 0.42
CA ALA A 62 -25.17 -6.72 0.67
C ALA A 62 -24.62 -5.72 1.71
N THR A 63 -23.69 -6.16 2.57
CA THR A 63 -23.24 -5.41 3.74
C THR A 63 -21.75 -5.61 4.08
N GLY A 64 -21.05 -6.55 3.47
CA GLY A 64 -19.65 -6.87 3.81
C GLY A 64 -18.63 -6.06 3.02
N SER A 65 -17.43 -5.92 3.57
CA SER A 65 -16.23 -5.48 2.84
C SER A 65 -15.12 -6.51 3.06
N SER A 66 -14.47 -6.92 1.98
CA SER A 66 -13.32 -7.81 2.00
C SER A 66 -12.03 -7.02 1.77
N ILE A 67 -10.95 -7.42 2.43
CA ILE A 67 -9.64 -6.81 2.24
C ILE A 67 -9.00 -7.42 1.00
N SER A 68 -8.62 -6.59 0.03
CA SER A 68 -7.85 -7.05 -1.13
C SER A 68 -6.38 -7.19 -0.73
N LEU A 69 -5.87 -8.42 -0.66
CA LEU A 69 -4.43 -8.63 -0.44
C LEU A 69 -3.60 -8.06 -1.60
N ALA A 70 -4.15 -8.05 -2.82
CA ALA A 70 -3.46 -7.53 -4.00
C ALA A 70 -3.11 -6.04 -3.85
N SER A 71 -3.95 -5.24 -3.18
CA SER A 71 -3.67 -3.82 -2.95
C SER A 71 -2.50 -3.57 -1.99
N ILE A 72 -2.05 -4.58 -1.27
CA ILE A 72 -0.91 -4.52 -0.33
C ILE A 72 0.30 -5.20 -0.96
N VAL A 73 0.12 -6.41 -1.50
CA VAL A 73 1.20 -7.23 -2.05
C VAL A 73 1.81 -6.58 -3.29
N ILE A 74 1.01 -5.98 -4.19
CA ILE A 74 1.54 -5.37 -5.42
C ILE A 74 2.45 -4.17 -5.09
N PRO A 75 2.02 -3.16 -4.30
CA PRO A 75 2.91 -2.07 -3.88
C PRO A 75 4.15 -2.56 -3.13
N LEU A 76 4.01 -3.61 -2.32
CA LEU A 76 5.14 -4.14 -1.55
C LEU A 76 6.17 -4.82 -2.46
N ALA A 77 5.73 -5.68 -3.37
CA ALA A 77 6.60 -6.33 -4.35
C ALA A 77 7.32 -5.30 -5.23
N LEU A 78 6.59 -4.28 -5.71
CA LEU A 78 7.19 -3.17 -6.46
C LEU A 78 8.20 -2.39 -5.61
N ALA A 79 7.94 -2.15 -4.32
CA ALA A 79 8.90 -1.50 -3.44
C ALA A 79 10.19 -2.31 -3.28
N PHE A 80 10.11 -3.65 -3.17
CA PHE A 80 11.28 -4.53 -3.18
C PHE A 80 12.06 -4.44 -4.50
N ILE A 81 11.37 -4.48 -5.64
CA ILE A 81 11.99 -4.36 -6.97
C ILE A 81 12.70 -3.01 -7.10
N ILE A 82 12.04 -1.91 -6.74
CA ILE A 82 12.62 -0.56 -6.81
C ILE A 82 13.83 -0.43 -5.89
N ASP A 83 13.78 -0.96 -4.65
CA ASP A 83 14.93 -0.91 -3.74
C ASP A 83 16.10 -1.73 -4.28
N TYR A 84 15.84 -2.93 -4.81
CA TYR A 84 16.86 -3.80 -5.42
C TYR A 84 17.54 -3.11 -6.61
N VAL A 85 16.74 -2.65 -7.58
CA VAL A 85 17.21 -1.96 -8.78
C VAL A 85 18.00 -0.70 -8.41
N SER A 86 17.49 0.08 -7.44
CA SER A 86 18.18 1.28 -6.95
C SER A 86 19.54 0.98 -6.31
N ARG A 87 19.70 -0.17 -5.65
CA ARG A 87 20.99 -0.60 -5.08
C ARG A 87 21.94 -1.10 -6.16
N LEU A 88 21.42 -1.83 -7.16
CA LEU A 88 22.21 -2.32 -8.28
C LEU A 88 22.83 -1.15 -9.06
N PHE A 89 22.04 -0.14 -9.42
CA PHE A 89 22.55 1.05 -10.10
C PHE A 89 23.58 1.83 -9.27
N LYS A 90 23.40 1.92 -7.94
CA LYS A 90 24.40 2.53 -7.07
C LYS A 90 25.72 1.76 -7.05
N ARG A 91 25.69 0.43 -7.12
CA ARG A 91 26.90 -0.40 -7.19
C ARG A 91 27.63 -0.28 -8.52
N ILE A 92 26.92 -0.10 -9.63
CA ILE A 92 27.53 0.05 -10.97
C ILE A 92 28.21 1.41 -11.12
N LYS A 93 27.72 2.44 -10.40
CA LYS A 93 28.24 3.81 -10.48
C LYS A 93 29.50 4.05 -9.62
N ASN A 94 29.75 3.20 -8.62
CA ASN A 94 30.92 3.28 -7.73
C ASN A 94 32.00 2.29 -8.18
#